data_AF-E5YDB0-F1
#
_entry.id   AF-E5YDB0-F1
#
_cell.length_a   1.000
_cell.length_b   1.000
_cell.length_c   1.000
_cell.angle_alpha   90.00
_cell.angle_beta   90.00
_cell.angle_gamma   90.00
#
_symmetry.space_group_name_H-M   'P 1'
#
loop_
_entity.id
_entity.type
_entity.pdbx_description
1 polymer ?
#
loop_
_entity_poly.entity_id
_entity_poly.type
_entity_poly.pdbx_seq_one_letter_code
_entity_poly.pdbx_strand_id
1 'polypeptide(L)'
;MDDLTLRYFEAEMRYLREAGKEFAEAHPDRAAMLNLDKVGARDPYVERLFEGFAFLMGRLREKLDDDLPELTEGLVSLLWPHYLRTIPSLSIVELEPDWSQMKHSERVARGFEVMSQPVGQQKTRCRYSTTQDLELLPLNLAKVTLDTEPDGRSVIRLRFECSELADWGQIDLSRLPIYLNADSPIASALHQALTLQMQAMYLRLPGQTDRRRMEGYFSPLGFGEQDGLWPKGESAFSGYQLLLEFFTFRQKFMFVALNGLEHIERPSSLPWFEIDVVLSELWPYDMPFDAENLRLHCIPVINLFPLEADPLRLSPLETDYLLRPMRLQDGHTEIYSVDSVVSSKHTGHQTYVPFSSFRHKGGMMRYDAPERYFHTRVKRGASGLHDTWLILGGEAFDSDKLLAEENLSLSLTGTNGQLPRKALQSTLLDTVVQSTQTKLSVRNLCAPTMPCYPPTRDRFHWRVLSHLGSNFLPMMDNAEVLRGTLSLYDWTGDELNRRRLAAIVDVKHHLIQRFEKGFLLRGVDIEVTLDSNGFSGEGDISLFGEMLSRFFALYADIHLFNQLTLILQPSGKCLQWKENHSQRIPG
;
A
#
# COMPACT_ATOMS: atom_id res chain seq x y z
N MET A 1 -6.63 8.94 20.31
CA MET A 1 -7.39 7.76 19.84
C MET A 1 -8.18 7.31 21.06
N ASP A 2 -9.48 7.61 21.13
CA ASP A 2 -10.30 7.27 22.29
C ASP A 2 -10.50 5.75 22.36
N ASP A 3 -10.25 5.16 23.53
CA ASP A 3 -10.50 3.74 23.80
C ASP A 3 -12.03 3.50 23.81
N LEU A 4 -12.53 2.77 22.81
CA LEU A 4 -13.96 2.48 22.66
C LEU A 4 -14.49 1.66 23.83
N THR A 5 -13.71 0.67 24.28
CA THR A 5 -14.03 -0.17 25.43
C THR A 5 -14.27 0.68 26.66
N LEU A 6 -13.44 1.72 26.84
CA LEU A 6 -13.57 2.67 27.94
C LEU A 6 -14.86 3.48 27.83
N ARG A 7 -15.23 3.94 26.62
CA ARG A 7 -16.51 4.67 26.42
C ARG A 7 -17.72 3.81 26.71
N TYR A 8 -17.74 2.56 26.23
CA TYR A 8 -18.82 1.62 26.55
C TYR A 8 -18.86 1.30 28.04
N PHE A 9 -17.71 1.09 28.68
CA PHE A 9 -17.63 0.90 30.12
C PHE A 9 -18.17 2.11 30.90
N GLU A 10 -17.75 3.33 30.54
CA GLU A 10 -18.23 4.57 31.17
C GLU A 10 -19.75 4.76 30.97
N ALA A 11 -20.25 4.44 29.77
CA ALA A 11 -21.67 4.48 29.47
C ALA A 11 -22.47 3.47 30.32
N GLU A 12 -22.00 2.23 30.44
CA GLU A 12 -22.63 1.20 31.28
C GLU A 12 -22.54 1.53 32.77
N MET A 13 -21.42 2.09 33.24
CA MET A 13 -21.29 2.58 34.63
C MET A 13 -22.23 3.75 34.92
N ARG A 14 -22.42 4.66 33.96
CA ARG A 14 -23.39 5.75 34.08
C ARG A 14 -24.81 5.21 34.12
N TYR A 15 -25.15 4.32 33.21
CA TYR A 15 -26.44 3.64 33.16
C TYR A 15 -26.73 2.91 34.48
N LEU A 16 -25.79 2.12 35.00
CA LEU A 16 -25.93 1.39 36.26
C LEU A 16 -26.18 2.34 37.45
N ARG A 17 -25.51 3.50 37.46
CA ARG A 17 -25.69 4.52 38.51
C ARG A 17 -27.04 5.21 38.42
N GLU A 18 -27.49 5.56 37.21
CA GLU A 18 -28.80 6.17 36.95
C GLU A 18 -29.93 5.19 37.25
N ALA A 19 -29.88 3.98 36.69
CA ALA A 19 -30.84 2.91 36.96
C ALA A 19 -30.86 2.50 38.44
N GLY A 20 -29.70 2.49 39.11
CA GLY A 20 -29.62 2.23 40.55
C GLY A 20 -30.33 3.30 41.40
N LYS A 21 -30.30 4.57 40.98
CA LYS A 21 -31.05 5.64 41.65
C LYS A 21 -32.55 5.51 41.38
N GLU A 22 -32.95 5.32 40.14
CA GLU A 22 -34.36 5.12 39.77
C GLU A 22 -34.96 3.90 40.48
N PHE A 23 -34.21 2.79 40.57
CA PHE A 23 -34.62 1.61 41.33
C PHE A 23 -34.76 1.90 42.83
N ALA A 24 -33.85 2.71 43.39
CA ALA A 24 -33.91 3.09 44.80
C ALA A 24 -35.12 3.96 45.11
N GLU A 25 -35.49 4.87 44.21
CA GLU A 25 -36.70 5.69 44.31
C GLU A 25 -37.98 4.86 44.15
N ALA A 26 -38.00 3.90 43.23
CA ALA A 26 -39.16 3.06 42.96
C ALA A 26 -39.38 1.96 44.03
N HIS A 27 -38.32 1.47 44.67
CA HIS A 27 -38.36 0.33 45.60
C HIS A 27 -37.54 0.59 46.88
N PRO A 28 -37.96 1.54 47.74
CA PRO A 28 -37.18 1.97 48.90
C PRO A 28 -36.87 0.84 49.89
N ASP A 29 -37.80 -0.08 50.13
CA ASP A 29 -37.61 -1.22 51.05
C ASP A 29 -36.49 -2.16 50.60
N ARG A 30 -36.36 -2.38 49.28
CA ARG A 30 -35.30 -3.22 48.70
C ARG A 30 -33.98 -2.46 48.57
N ALA A 31 -34.05 -1.17 48.28
CA ALA A 31 -32.89 -0.30 48.17
C ALA A 31 -32.14 -0.16 49.51
N ALA A 32 -32.89 -0.10 50.62
CA ALA A 32 -32.34 -0.09 51.98
C ALA A 32 -31.59 -1.38 52.33
N MET A 33 -32.02 -2.54 51.80
CA MET A 33 -31.28 -3.81 51.96
C MET A 33 -29.97 -3.85 51.16
N LEU A 34 -29.92 -3.12 50.04
CA LEU A 34 -28.77 -3.08 49.13
C LEU A 34 -27.87 -1.84 49.35
N ASN A 35 -28.18 -0.99 50.34
CA ASN A 35 -27.49 0.29 50.62
C ASN A 35 -27.34 1.19 49.37
N LEU A 36 -28.33 1.17 48.47
CA LEU A 36 -28.30 1.98 47.23
C LEU A 36 -28.72 3.45 47.45
N ASP A 37 -29.35 3.71 48.59
CA ASP A 37 -29.97 4.97 49.05
C ASP A 37 -28.98 5.93 49.75
N LYS A 38 -27.84 5.43 50.26
CA LYS A 38 -26.86 6.23 51.01
C LYS A 38 -25.61 6.56 50.18
N VAL A 39 -25.46 7.84 49.84
CA VAL A 39 -24.27 8.38 49.16
C VAL A 39 -23.07 8.33 50.12
N GLY A 40 -22.18 7.33 49.95
CA GLY A 40 -20.94 7.18 50.72
C GLY A 40 -20.78 5.88 51.50
N ALA A 41 -21.82 5.03 51.57
CA ALA A 41 -21.78 3.72 52.25
C ALA A 41 -21.71 2.55 51.27
N ARG A 42 -21.08 2.74 50.11
CA ARG A 42 -20.89 1.66 49.13
C ARG A 42 -19.64 0.88 49.51
N ASP A 43 -19.81 -0.40 49.73
CA ASP A 43 -18.70 -1.33 49.96
C ASP A 43 -17.78 -1.31 48.71
N PRO A 44 -16.47 -1.01 48.87
CA PRO A 44 -15.51 -1.03 47.78
C PRO A 44 -15.50 -2.35 46.99
N TYR A 45 -15.84 -3.48 47.61
CA TYR A 45 -15.91 -4.78 46.93
C TYR A 45 -17.14 -4.90 46.03
N VAL A 46 -18.28 -4.32 46.42
CA VAL A 46 -19.49 -4.29 45.60
C VAL A 46 -19.33 -3.33 44.43
N GLU A 47 -18.64 -2.20 44.63
CA GLU A 47 -18.32 -1.27 43.54
C GLU A 47 -17.40 -1.91 42.50
N ARG A 48 -16.37 -2.65 42.93
CA ARG A 48 -15.52 -3.44 42.02
C ARG A 48 -16.28 -4.52 41.25
N LEU A 49 -17.29 -5.15 41.87
CA LEU A 49 -18.15 -6.10 41.18
C LEU A 49 -18.98 -5.41 40.09
N PHE A 50 -19.50 -4.22 40.37
CA PHE A 50 -20.23 -3.40 39.40
C PHE A 50 -19.33 -2.91 38.27
N GLU A 51 -18.08 -2.53 38.56
CA GLU A 51 -17.08 -2.22 37.52
C GLU A 51 -16.83 -3.44 36.64
N GLY A 52 -16.62 -4.63 37.22
CA GLY A 52 -16.46 -5.87 36.47
C GLY A 52 -17.67 -6.21 35.60
N PHE A 53 -18.88 -6.03 36.13
CA PHE A 53 -20.13 -6.26 35.39
C PHE A 53 -20.31 -5.26 34.24
N ALA A 54 -20.11 -3.96 34.50
CA ALA A 54 -20.19 -2.91 33.49
C ALA A 54 -19.16 -3.13 32.38
N PHE A 55 -17.96 -3.62 32.72
CA PHE A 55 -16.95 -3.99 31.73
C PHE A 55 -17.42 -5.15 30.84
N LEU A 56 -17.98 -6.22 31.41
CA LEU A 56 -18.51 -7.35 30.64
C LEU A 56 -19.69 -6.94 29.74
N MET A 57 -20.64 -6.16 30.28
CA MET A 57 -21.79 -5.67 29.53
C MET A 57 -21.37 -4.68 28.44
N GLY A 58 -20.41 -3.80 28.73
CA GLY A 58 -19.83 -2.89 27.75
C GLY A 58 -19.22 -3.64 26.57
N ARG A 59 -18.45 -4.70 26.82
CA ARG A 59 -17.90 -5.55 25.76
C ARG A 59 -18.97 -6.33 24.99
N LEU A 60 -20.03 -6.77 25.66
CA LEU A 60 -21.15 -7.46 24.98
C LEU A 60 -21.88 -6.49 24.04
N ARG A 61 -22.14 -5.27 24.51
CA ARG A 61 -22.82 -4.24 23.74
C ARG A 61 -21.97 -3.75 22.57
N GLU A 62 -20.68 -3.51 22.80
CA GLU A 62 -19.70 -3.25 21.74
C GLU A 62 -19.77 -4.32 20.64
N LYS A 63 -19.80 -5.60 21.03
CA LYS A 63 -19.91 -6.71 20.06
C LYS A 63 -21.25 -6.77 19.33
N LEU A 64 -22.35 -6.39 19.97
CA LEU A 64 -23.67 -6.35 19.34
C LEU A 64 -23.80 -5.18 18.35
N ASP A 65 -23.24 -4.02 18.71
CA ASP A 65 -23.25 -2.81 17.88
C ASP A 65 -22.33 -2.93 16.65
N ASP A 66 -21.37 -3.87 16.65
CA ASP A 66 -20.43 -4.13 15.55
C ASP A 66 -21.07 -4.77 14.28
N ASP A 67 -22.39 -4.99 14.22
CA ASP A 67 -23.16 -5.28 12.98
C ASP A 67 -22.66 -6.54 12.20
N LEU A 68 -22.40 -7.65 12.92
CA LEU A 68 -21.95 -8.96 12.39
C LEU A 68 -20.71 -8.90 11.46
N PRO A 69 -19.53 -8.45 11.95
CA PRO A 69 -18.30 -8.42 11.16
C PRO A 69 -17.93 -9.81 10.62
N GLU A 70 -18.26 -10.86 11.37
CA GLU A 70 -17.98 -12.25 11.02
C GLU A 70 -18.52 -12.70 9.67
N LEU A 71 -19.67 -12.16 9.25
CA LEU A 71 -20.27 -12.49 7.97
C LEU A 71 -19.67 -11.62 6.85
N THR A 72 -19.51 -10.32 7.12
CA THR A 72 -19.05 -9.34 6.14
C THR A 72 -17.57 -9.49 5.83
N GLU A 73 -16.72 -9.70 6.84
CA GLU A 73 -15.30 -9.99 6.70
C GLU A 73 -15.08 -11.24 5.85
N GLY A 74 -15.88 -12.30 6.07
CA GLY A 74 -15.82 -13.51 5.25
C GLY A 74 -16.05 -13.20 3.77
N LEU A 75 -17.11 -12.45 3.44
CA LEU A 75 -17.41 -12.05 2.06
C LEU A 75 -16.35 -11.10 1.47
N VAL A 76 -15.91 -10.10 2.24
CA VAL A 76 -14.87 -9.16 1.81
C VAL A 76 -13.55 -9.90 1.60
N SER A 77 -13.19 -10.89 2.42
CA SER A 77 -11.96 -11.66 2.27
C SER A 77 -11.90 -12.45 0.96
N LEU A 78 -13.06 -12.88 0.48
CA LEU A 78 -13.22 -13.61 -0.78
C LEU A 78 -13.06 -12.70 -2.00
N LEU A 79 -13.53 -11.45 -1.92
CA LEU A 79 -13.44 -10.49 -3.02
C LEU A 79 -12.10 -9.72 -2.98
N TRP A 80 -11.67 -9.36 -1.78
CA TRP A 80 -10.60 -8.40 -1.50
C TRP A 80 -9.88 -8.73 -0.18
N PRO A 81 -8.99 -9.74 -0.19
CA PRO A 81 -8.28 -10.15 1.01
C PRO A 81 -7.38 -9.04 1.59
N HIS A 82 -6.94 -8.07 0.79
CA HIS A 82 -6.02 -7.01 1.22
C HIS A 82 -6.69 -5.92 2.06
N TYR A 83 -8.01 -5.74 1.97
CA TYR A 83 -8.72 -4.72 2.76
C TYR A 83 -8.87 -5.10 4.24
N LEU A 84 -8.64 -6.37 4.55
CA LEU A 84 -8.69 -6.91 5.91
C LEU A 84 -7.29 -7.13 6.48
N ARG A 85 -6.24 -6.73 5.74
CA ARG A 85 -4.84 -6.88 6.16
C ARG A 85 -4.26 -5.54 6.53
N THR A 86 -3.40 -5.55 7.54
CA THR A 86 -2.55 -4.42 7.89
C THR A 86 -1.62 -4.09 6.72
N ILE A 87 -1.48 -2.82 6.37
CA ILE A 87 -0.42 -2.35 5.48
C ILE A 87 0.85 -2.22 6.34
N PRO A 88 1.89 -3.04 6.09
CA PRO A 88 3.14 -3.00 6.85
C PRO A 88 3.87 -1.67 6.69
N SER A 89 4.90 -1.45 7.51
CA SER A 89 5.84 -0.35 7.32
C SER A 89 6.53 -0.45 5.95
N LEU A 90 6.66 0.69 5.28
CA LEU A 90 7.25 0.86 3.95
C LEU A 90 8.34 1.93 4.00
N SER A 91 9.35 1.80 3.15
CA SER A 91 10.38 2.82 2.95
C SER A 91 10.97 2.73 1.54
N ILE A 92 11.67 3.78 1.11
CA ILE A 92 12.54 3.74 -0.08
C ILE A 92 13.97 3.61 0.43
N VAL A 93 14.70 2.61 -0.07
CA VAL A 93 16.13 2.46 0.18
C VAL A 93 16.92 2.66 -1.11
N GLU A 94 18.10 3.24 -0.96
CA GLU A 94 19.11 3.27 -1.99
C GLU A 94 20.13 2.17 -1.71
N LEU A 95 20.35 1.32 -2.71
CA LEU A 95 21.40 0.31 -2.72
C LEU A 95 22.55 0.89 -3.55
N GLU A 96 23.52 1.51 -2.90
CA GLU A 96 24.64 2.16 -3.57
C GLU A 96 25.77 1.14 -3.80
N PRO A 97 26.01 0.69 -5.05
CA PRO A 97 27.13 -0.18 -5.35
C PRO A 97 28.43 0.62 -5.46
N ASP A 98 29.56 -0.08 -5.28
CA ASP A 98 30.85 0.42 -5.76
C ASP A 98 30.91 0.36 -7.30
N TRP A 99 30.16 1.27 -7.93
CA TRP A 99 29.97 1.34 -9.38
C TRP A 99 31.29 1.42 -10.14
N SER A 100 32.33 2.01 -9.54
CA SER A 100 33.66 2.17 -10.15
C SER A 100 34.34 0.82 -10.45
N GLN A 101 34.05 -0.22 -9.66
CA GLN A 101 34.64 -1.55 -9.81
C GLN A 101 33.76 -2.53 -10.61
N MET A 102 32.56 -2.12 -10.99
CA MET A 102 31.59 -2.98 -11.68
C MET A 102 31.90 -3.09 -13.18
N LYS A 103 31.90 -4.33 -13.69
CA LYS A 103 32.09 -4.65 -15.12
C LYS A 103 30.78 -4.90 -15.86
N HIS A 104 29.82 -5.50 -15.18
CA HIS A 104 28.50 -5.88 -15.68
C HIS A 104 27.43 -5.38 -14.72
N SER A 105 26.17 -5.35 -15.16
CA SER A 105 25.05 -5.09 -14.26
C SER A 105 24.83 -6.28 -13.31
N GLU A 106 24.36 -5.98 -12.09
CA GLU A 106 24.03 -6.98 -11.08
C GLU A 106 22.55 -6.86 -10.72
N ARG A 107 21.78 -7.94 -10.89
CA ARG A 107 20.34 -7.94 -10.56
C ARG A 107 20.12 -8.29 -9.08
N VAL A 108 19.51 -7.36 -8.35
CA VAL A 108 18.92 -7.60 -7.03
C VAL A 108 17.49 -8.07 -7.23
N ALA A 109 17.22 -9.31 -6.84
CA ALA A 109 15.88 -9.89 -6.96
C ALA A 109 14.91 -9.31 -5.93
N ARG A 110 13.62 -9.33 -6.25
CA ARG A 110 12.53 -9.15 -5.31
C ARG A 110 12.67 -10.12 -4.13
N GLY A 111 12.38 -9.65 -2.92
CA GLY A 111 12.63 -10.39 -1.69
C GLY A 111 14.00 -10.08 -1.06
N PHE A 112 14.75 -9.16 -1.68
CA PHE A 112 15.92 -8.44 -1.18
C PHE A 112 15.90 -8.09 0.30
N GLU A 113 16.53 -8.83 1.22
CA GLU A 113 16.43 -8.50 2.66
C GLU A 113 17.46 -7.47 3.15
N VAL A 114 16.93 -6.41 3.78
CA VAL A 114 17.67 -5.34 4.47
C VAL A 114 17.20 -5.26 5.92
N MET A 115 18.14 -5.12 6.85
CA MET A 115 17.88 -4.98 8.28
C MET A 115 18.10 -3.56 8.77
N SER A 116 17.33 -3.19 9.78
CA SER A 116 17.54 -1.97 10.53
C SER A 116 18.59 -2.12 11.63
N GLN A 117 19.09 -0.96 12.07
CA GLN A 117 19.69 -0.84 13.39
C GLN A 117 18.71 -1.24 14.50
N PRO A 118 19.19 -1.65 15.68
CA PRO A 118 18.32 -2.01 16.80
C PRO A 118 17.36 -0.87 17.21
N VAL A 119 16.06 -1.16 17.20
CA VAL A 119 14.98 -0.21 17.45
C VAL A 119 14.33 -0.46 18.82
N GLY A 120 14.05 0.60 19.56
CA GLY A 120 13.31 0.54 20.82
C GLY A 120 14.10 -0.03 22.01
N GLN A 121 13.41 -0.23 23.14
CA GLN A 121 14.05 -0.70 24.38
C GLN A 121 14.55 -2.14 24.27
N GLN A 122 13.82 -2.99 23.55
CA GLN A 122 14.17 -4.39 23.34
C GLN A 122 15.22 -4.58 22.23
N LYS A 123 15.68 -3.50 21.58
CA LYS A 123 16.71 -3.53 20.53
C LYS A 123 16.34 -4.46 19.37
N THR A 124 15.06 -4.51 19.02
CA THR A 124 14.52 -5.33 17.92
C THR A 124 15.08 -4.83 16.59
N ARG A 125 15.58 -5.73 15.74
CA ARG A 125 15.99 -5.39 14.38
C ARG A 125 14.84 -5.66 13.42
N CYS A 126 14.39 -4.62 12.74
CA CYS A 126 13.33 -4.74 11.75
C CYS A 126 13.89 -5.28 10.45
N ARG A 127 13.17 -6.20 9.80
CA ARG A 127 13.55 -6.77 8.50
C ARG A 127 12.62 -6.22 7.42
N TYR A 128 13.22 -5.72 6.35
CA TYR A 128 12.52 -5.20 5.19
C TYR A 128 12.95 -5.99 3.95
N SER A 129 12.00 -6.32 3.09
CA SER A 129 12.24 -7.01 1.82
C SER A 129 11.96 -6.09 0.63
N THR A 130 12.76 -6.20 -0.44
CA THR A 130 12.49 -5.46 -1.68
C THR A 130 11.22 -5.95 -2.35
N THR A 131 10.42 -5.01 -2.85
CA THR A 131 9.11 -5.31 -3.46
C THR A 131 9.22 -5.63 -4.95
N GLN A 132 10.32 -5.23 -5.59
CA GLN A 132 10.57 -5.32 -7.02
C GLN A 132 11.97 -5.85 -7.30
N ASP A 133 12.27 -6.13 -8.57
CA ASP A 133 13.63 -6.38 -9.02
C ASP A 133 14.32 -5.05 -9.31
N LEU A 134 15.61 -4.94 -8.98
CA LEU A 134 16.44 -3.79 -9.29
C LEU A 134 17.69 -4.24 -10.04
N GLU A 135 18.03 -3.56 -11.12
CA GLU A 135 19.30 -3.73 -11.80
C GLU A 135 20.29 -2.67 -11.31
N LEU A 136 21.38 -3.11 -10.70
CA LEU A 136 22.48 -2.26 -10.29
C LEU A 136 23.39 -2.06 -11.49
N LEU A 137 23.62 -0.79 -11.84
CA LEU A 137 24.35 -0.39 -13.02
C LEU A 137 25.70 0.23 -12.63
N PRO A 138 26.75 0.06 -13.46
CA PRO A 138 28.06 0.67 -13.24
C PRO A 138 28.08 2.15 -13.62
N LEU A 139 27.08 2.90 -13.13
CA LEU A 139 26.88 4.32 -13.43
C LEU A 139 26.43 5.08 -12.17
N ASN A 140 26.82 6.35 -12.10
CA ASN A 140 26.45 7.25 -11.01
C ASN A 140 26.00 8.61 -11.57
N LEU A 141 25.00 9.23 -10.94
CA LEU A 141 24.58 10.59 -11.29
C LEU A 141 25.42 11.59 -10.51
N ALA A 142 26.47 12.11 -11.13
CA ALA A 142 27.48 12.94 -10.46
C ALA A 142 27.03 14.38 -10.28
N LYS A 143 26.30 14.95 -11.25
CA LYS A 143 25.88 16.34 -11.20
C LYS A 143 24.53 16.56 -11.87
N VAL A 144 23.71 17.39 -11.24
CA VAL A 144 22.46 17.91 -11.81
C VAL A 144 22.53 19.43 -11.75
N THR A 145 22.34 20.10 -12.87
CA THR A 145 22.32 21.57 -12.94
C THR A 145 21.13 22.06 -13.73
N LEU A 146 20.56 23.17 -13.26
CA LEU A 146 19.55 23.92 -13.98
C LEU A 146 20.24 25.05 -14.75
N ASP A 147 20.16 25.00 -16.07
CA ASP A 147 20.62 26.04 -16.98
C ASP A 147 19.43 26.67 -17.73
N THR A 148 19.67 27.75 -18.46
CA THR A 148 18.69 28.38 -19.33
C THR A 148 19.26 28.46 -20.75
N GLU A 149 18.49 27.99 -21.74
CA GLU A 149 18.83 28.18 -23.14
C GLU A 149 18.89 29.66 -23.52
N PRO A 150 19.61 30.04 -24.59
CA PRO A 150 19.52 31.38 -25.17
C PRO A 150 18.07 31.80 -25.52
N ASP A 151 17.20 30.82 -25.82
CA ASP A 151 15.78 31.03 -26.12
C ASP A 151 14.92 31.29 -24.86
N GLY A 152 15.51 31.27 -23.66
CA GLY A 152 14.80 31.48 -22.39
C GLY A 152 14.12 30.25 -21.81
N ARG A 153 14.30 29.06 -22.41
CA ARG A 153 13.76 27.79 -21.87
C ARG A 153 14.68 27.22 -20.79
N SER A 154 14.10 26.59 -19.77
CA SER A 154 14.88 25.91 -18.73
C SER A 154 15.40 24.55 -19.22
N VAL A 155 16.62 24.22 -18.81
CA VAL A 155 17.31 22.98 -19.16
C VAL A 155 17.79 22.29 -17.90
N ILE A 156 17.37 21.04 -17.72
CA ILE A 156 17.90 20.17 -16.67
C ILE A 156 19.03 19.36 -17.28
N ARG A 157 20.26 19.62 -16.84
CA ARG A 157 21.46 18.89 -17.27
C ARG A 157 21.81 17.82 -16.26
N LEU A 158 21.83 16.58 -16.71
CA LEU A 158 22.14 15.38 -15.94
C LEU A 158 23.50 14.83 -16.40
N ARG A 159 24.51 14.87 -15.53
CA ARG A 159 25.85 14.34 -15.81
C ARG A 159 26.03 13.00 -15.12
N PHE A 160 26.20 11.95 -15.92
CA PHE A 160 26.47 10.60 -15.46
C PHE A 160 27.95 10.29 -15.56
N GLU A 161 28.49 9.68 -14.51
CA GLU A 161 29.82 9.07 -14.49
C GLU A 161 29.67 7.56 -14.64
N CYS A 162 30.61 6.97 -15.35
CA CYS A 162 30.54 5.61 -15.84
C CYS A 162 31.81 4.87 -15.40
N SER A 163 31.69 3.58 -15.06
CA SER A 163 32.87 2.77 -14.77
C SER A 163 33.76 2.63 -16.00
N GLU A 164 35.08 2.77 -15.79
CA GLU A 164 36.09 2.49 -16.82
C GLU A 164 36.19 0.99 -17.17
N LEU A 165 35.71 0.13 -16.27
CA LEU A 165 35.75 -1.33 -16.43
C LEU A 165 34.48 -1.90 -17.06
N ALA A 166 33.45 -1.07 -17.25
CA ALA A 166 32.14 -1.50 -17.72
C ALA A 166 32.17 -1.98 -19.18
N ASP A 167 31.58 -3.15 -19.43
CA ASP A 167 31.27 -3.62 -20.77
C ASP A 167 29.92 -3.07 -21.22
N TRP A 168 29.93 -1.87 -21.80
CA TRP A 168 28.75 -1.17 -22.31
C TRP A 168 28.02 -1.92 -23.44
N GLY A 169 28.60 -2.98 -24.01
CA GLY A 169 27.92 -3.85 -24.97
C GLY A 169 26.88 -4.77 -24.33
N GLN A 170 27.05 -5.09 -23.03
CA GLN A 170 26.18 -6.03 -22.30
C GLN A 170 25.22 -5.34 -21.33
N ILE A 171 25.42 -4.05 -21.06
CA ILE A 171 24.60 -3.27 -20.12
C ILE A 171 23.34 -2.78 -20.84
N ASP A 172 22.19 -3.15 -20.29
CA ASP A 172 20.92 -2.60 -20.72
C ASP A 172 20.71 -1.21 -20.12
N LEU A 173 20.46 -0.23 -20.98
CA LEU A 173 20.10 1.15 -20.61
C LEU A 173 18.73 1.53 -21.17
N SER A 174 17.95 0.56 -21.63
CA SER A 174 16.65 0.79 -22.26
C SER A 174 15.71 1.60 -21.36
N ARG A 175 15.77 1.31 -20.06
CA ARG A 175 14.91 1.91 -19.04
C ARG A 175 15.69 2.16 -17.76
N LEU A 176 16.17 3.39 -17.57
CA LEU A 176 16.90 3.77 -16.37
C LEU A 176 15.95 4.39 -15.31
N PRO A 177 15.65 3.69 -14.20
CA PRO A 177 14.81 4.24 -13.14
C PRO A 177 15.58 5.29 -12.32
N ILE A 178 14.94 6.44 -12.13
CA ILE A 178 15.44 7.56 -11.33
C ILE A 178 14.38 7.88 -10.26
N TYR A 179 14.80 7.91 -9.00
CA TYR A 179 13.96 8.31 -7.88
C TYR A 179 14.12 9.80 -7.59
N LEU A 180 12.99 10.51 -7.45
CA LEU A 180 12.93 11.93 -7.14
C LEU A 180 12.92 12.12 -5.61
N ASN A 181 14.11 12.22 -5.03
CA ASN A 181 14.34 12.36 -3.59
C ASN A 181 14.31 13.83 -3.14
N ALA A 182 13.12 14.44 -3.13
CA ALA A 182 12.95 15.82 -2.67
C ALA A 182 11.67 15.99 -1.84
N ASP A 183 11.53 17.15 -1.21
CA ASP A 183 10.29 17.54 -0.56
C ASP A 183 9.12 17.56 -1.55
N SER A 184 7.90 17.34 -1.04
CA SER A 184 6.71 17.12 -1.88
C SER A 184 6.52 18.15 -3.01
N PRO A 185 6.73 19.47 -2.83
CA PRO A 185 6.57 20.44 -3.92
C PRO A 185 7.60 20.24 -5.03
N ILE A 186 8.89 20.12 -4.67
CA ILE A 186 10.00 19.97 -5.64
C ILE A 186 9.90 18.63 -6.37
N ALA A 187 9.67 17.53 -5.63
CA ALA A 187 9.54 16.20 -6.22
C ALA A 187 8.36 16.12 -7.21
N SER A 188 7.21 16.72 -6.86
CA SER A 188 6.04 16.74 -7.73
C SER A 188 6.26 17.62 -8.97
N ALA A 189 6.92 18.77 -8.81
CA ALA A 189 7.30 19.64 -9.93
C ALA A 189 8.32 18.97 -10.87
N LEU A 190 9.34 18.28 -10.34
CA LEU A 190 10.30 17.49 -11.12
C LEU A 190 9.60 16.37 -11.88
N HIS A 191 8.68 15.66 -11.21
CA HIS A 191 7.91 14.59 -11.85
C HIS A 191 7.12 15.14 -13.05
N GLN A 192 6.39 16.24 -12.88
CA GLN A 192 5.66 16.91 -13.97
C GLN A 192 6.59 17.40 -15.08
N ALA A 193 7.70 18.05 -14.72
CA ALA A 193 8.63 18.63 -15.68
C ALA A 193 9.24 17.58 -16.59
N LEU A 194 9.69 16.46 -16.02
CA LEU A 194 10.32 15.37 -16.76
C LEU A 194 9.31 14.60 -17.62
N THR A 195 8.10 14.33 -17.10
CA THR A 195 7.13 13.47 -17.78
C THR A 195 6.20 14.19 -18.76
N LEU A 196 5.77 15.42 -18.45
CA LEU A 196 4.75 16.15 -19.22
C LEU A 196 5.29 17.39 -19.94
N GLN A 197 6.34 18.03 -19.42
CA GLN A 197 6.82 19.31 -19.95
C GLN A 197 8.09 19.17 -20.80
N MET A 198 8.65 17.98 -20.96
CA MET A 198 9.84 17.76 -21.78
C MET A 198 9.53 17.97 -23.27
N GLN A 199 10.34 18.80 -23.94
CA GLN A 199 10.21 19.08 -25.38
C GLN A 199 11.27 18.36 -26.22
N ALA A 200 12.50 18.34 -25.72
CA ALA A 200 13.63 17.76 -26.43
C ALA A 200 14.68 17.28 -25.45
N MET A 201 15.42 16.25 -25.88
CA MET A 201 16.54 15.70 -25.14
C MET A 201 17.79 15.76 -26.02
N TYR A 202 18.91 16.15 -25.43
CA TYR A 202 20.20 16.17 -26.10
C TYR A 202 21.22 15.38 -25.30
N LEU A 203 22.07 14.65 -26.01
CA LEU A 203 23.17 13.87 -25.47
C LEU A 203 24.49 14.55 -25.81
N ARG A 204 25.39 14.56 -24.83
CA ARG A 204 26.78 14.96 -25.02
C ARG A 204 27.70 13.86 -24.50
N LEU A 205 28.57 13.41 -25.40
CA LEU A 205 29.54 12.36 -25.18
C LEU A 205 30.95 12.95 -24.99
N PRO A 206 31.88 12.19 -24.38
CA PRO A 206 33.24 12.66 -24.19
C PRO A 206 33.93 12.86 -25.54
N GLY A 207 34.71 13.95 -25.66
CA GLY A 207 35.35 14.34 -26.91
C GLY A 207 34.44 15.08 -27.91
N GLN A 208 33.15 15.25 -27.61
CA GLN A 208 32.24 16.08 -28.41
C GLN A 208 32.06 17.44 -27.74
N THR A 209 32.25 18.50 -28.54
CA THR A 209 32.03 19.89 -28.09
C THR A 209 30.54 20.21 -28.09
N ASP A 210 29.81 19.72 -29.09
CA ASP A 210 28.39 20.00 -29.28
C ASP A 210 27.51 18.85 -28.79
N ARG A 211 26.35 19.21 -28.25
CA ARG A 211 25.30 18.25 -27.89
C ARG A 211 24.52 17.80 -29.13
N ARG A 212 24.13 16.53 -29.18
CA ARG A 212 23.36 15.93 -30.27
C ARG A 212 21.93 15.65 -29.83
N ARG A 213 20.94 15.91 -30.67
CA ARG A 213 19.55 15.57 -30.34
C ARG A 213 19.38 14.05 -30.27
N MET A 214 18.65 13.58 -29.27
CA MET A 214 18.33 12.17 -29.09
C MET A 214 16.82 11.96 -28.93
N GLU A 215 16.33 10.78 -29.34
CA GLU A 215 14.95 10.35 -29.16
C GLU A 215 14.82 9.63 -27.80
N GLY A 216 14.87 10.40 -26.72
CA GLY A 216 14.64 9.89 -25.36
C GLY A 216 13.40 10.52 -24.74
N TYR A 217 12.77 9.81 -23.80
CA TYR A 217 11.61 10.30 -23.06
C TYR A 217 11.54 9.76 -21.64
N PHE A 218 10.88 10.49 -20.75
CA PHE A 218 10.59 10.01 -19.41
C PHE A 218 9.20 9.41 -19.33
N SER A 219 9.07 8.29 -18.61
CA SER A 219 7.79 7.68 -18.29
C SER A 219 7.63 7.56 -16.78
N PRO A 220 6.44 7.84 -16.21
CA PRO A 220 6.20 7.63 -14.79
C PRO A 220 6.26 6.14 -14.43
N LEU A 221 6.79 5.83 -13.25
CA LEU A 221 6.83 4.50 -12.66
C LEU A 221 5.91 4.41 -11.43
N GLY A 222 5.62 3.20 -10.97
CA GLY A 222 4.81 2.96 -9.77
C GLY A 222 3.34 2.65 -10.04
N PHE A 223 2.90 2.80 -11.28
CA PHE A 223 1.52 2.51 -11.69
C PHE A 223 1.35 1.18 -12.44
N GLY A 224 2.43 0.47 -12.75
CA GLY A 224 2.40 -0.81 -13.46
C GLY A 224 1.99 -1.98 -12.57
N GLU A 225 1.62 -3.12 -13.19
CA GLU A 225 1.23 -4.30 -12.43
C GLU A 225 2.40 -4.94 -11.66
N GLN A 226 3.61 -4.84 -12.22
CA GLN A 226 4.87 -5.30 -11.64
C GLN A 226 5.33 -4.41 -10.48
N ASP A 227 4.78 -3.20 -10.36
CA ASP A 227 5.21 -2.23 -9.36
C ASP A 227 4.52 -2.43 -8.00
N GLY A 228 3.67 -3.45 -7.83
CA GLY A 228 2.86 -3.64 -6.62
C GLY A 228 3.72 -3.77 -5.34
N LEU A 229 3.35 -3.04 -4.28
CA LEU A 229 4.15 -3.03 -3.03
C LEU A 229 3.96 -4.29 -2.19
N TRP A 230 2.72 -4.78 -2.08
CA TRP A 230 2.41 -5.99 -1.32
C TRP A 230 2.07 -7.17 -2.23
N PRO A 231 2.32 -8.43 -1.77
CA PRO A 231 1.99 -9.63 -2.54
C PRO A 231 0.51 -9.67 -2.92
N LYS A 232 0.20 -9.75 -4.22
CA LYS A 232 -1.17 -9.91 -4.71
C LYS A 232 -1.64 -11.35 -4.53
N GLY A 233 -2.88 -11.54 -4.05
CA GLY A 233 -3.58 -12.81 -4.21
C GLY A 233 -4.07 -12.96 -5.64
N GLU A 234 -4.20 -14.20 -6.14
CA GLU A 234 -4.59 -14.53 -7.52
C GLU A 234 -5.92 -13.89 -7.98
N SER A 235 -6.76 -13.42 -7.05
CA SER A 235 -8.13 -12.93 -7.31
C SER A 235 -8.32 -11.41 -7.15
N ALA A 236 -7.28 -10.64 -6.85
CA ALA A 236 -7.42 -9.21 -6.53
C ALA A 236 -7.44 -8.31 -7.78
N PHE A 237 -8.40 -7.39 -7.87
CA PHE A 237 -8.39 -6.39 -8.95
C PHE A 237 -7.24 -5.39 -8.73
N SER A 238 -6.44 -5.12 -9.74
CA SER A 238 -5.21 -4.32 -9.60
C SER A 238 -5.48 -2.83 -9.37
N GLY A 239 -6.57 -2.27 -9.88
CA GLY A 239 -6.76 -0.81 -9.89
C GLY A 239 -7.10 -0.18 -8.53
N TYR A 240 -7.82 -0.87 -7.65
CA TYR A 240 -8.12 -0.31 -6.32
C TYR A 240 -6.92 -0.39 -5.35
N GLN A 241 -5.95 -1.28 -5.63
CA GLN A 241 -4.69 -1.30 -4.89
C GLN A 241 -3.91 0.01 -5.08
N LEU A 242 -3.94 0.60 -6.29
CA LEU A 242 -3.26 1.86 -6.58
C LEU A 242 -3.77 3.00 -5.69
N LEU A 243 -5.08 3.02 -5.37
CA LEU A 243 -5.64 4.00 -4.45
C LEU A 243 -5.06 3.87 -3.04
N LEU A 244 -5.02 2.66 -2.49
CA LEU A 244 -4.40 2.42 -1.19
C LEU A 244 -2.92 2.83 -1.22
N GLU A 245 -2.17 2.44 -2.25
CA GLU A 245 -0.75 2.81 -2.39
C GLU A 245 -0.56 4.33 -2.48
N PHE A 246 -1.44 5.04 -3.18
CA PHE A 246 -1.38 6.51 -3.31
C PHE A 246 -1.59 7.22 -1.98
N PHE A 247 -2.62 6.85 -1.22
CA PHE A 247 -2.93 7.50 0.05
C PHE A 247 -2.01 7.05 1.19
N THR A 248 -1.43 5.85 1.13
CA THR A 248 -0.55 5.32 2.20
C THR A 248 0.93 5.53 1.95
N PHE A 249 1.41 5.41 0.72
CA PHE A 249 2.84 5.48 0.39
C PHE A 249 3.10 6.14 -0.97
N ARG A 250 2.79 7.44 -1.05
CA ARG A 250 2.93 8.28 -2.24
C ARG A 250 4.34 8.28 -2.84
N GLN A 251 5.38 8.06 -2.02
CA GLN A 251 6.79 8.01 -2.45
C GLN A 251 7.02 6.98 -3.57
N LYS A 252 6.22 5.91 -3.63
CA LYS A 252 6.23 4.93 -4.73
C LYS A 252 6.10 5.58 -6.12
N PHE A 253 5.33 6.66 -6.23
CA PHE A 253 5.04 7.30 -7.51
C PHE A 253 6.07 8.39 -7.87
N MET A 254 7.06 8.64 -7.03
CA MET A 254 8.14 9.60 -7.28
C MET A 254 9.30 8.97 -8.08
N PHE A 255 9.00 7.93 -8.84
CA PHE A 255 9.96 7.27 -9.73
C PHE A 255 9.63 7.62 -11.18
N VAL A 256 10.66 7.98 -11.95
CA VAL A 256 10.56 8.20 -13.39
C VAL A 256 11.61 7.34 -14.09
N ALA A 257 11.24 6.73 -15.21
CA ALA A 257 12.18 6.01 -16.05
C ALA A 257 12.63 6.90 -17.20
N LEU A 258 13.94 7.05 -17.37
CA LEU A 258 14.56 7.59 -18.57
C LEU A 258 14.66 6.47 -19.61
N ASN A 259 13.97 6.65 -20.74
CA ASN A 259 13.92 5.68 -21.83
C ASN A 259 14.63 6.21 -23.09
N GLY A 260 15.09 5.31 -23.96
CA GLY A 260 15.68 5.64 -25.26
C GLY A 260 17.21 5.73 -25.28
N LEU A 261 17.89 5.27 -24.22
CA LEU A 261 19.35 5.18 -24.22
C LEU A 261 19.87 3.93 -24.96
N GLU A 262 19.00 3.01 -25.39
CA GLU A 262 19.39 1.86 -26.20
C GLU A 262 19.92 2.24 -27.59
N HIS A 263 19.48 3.38 -28.13
CA HIS A 263 19.78 3.82 -29.50
C HIS A 263 21.05 4.68 -29.61
N ILE A 264 21.75 4.90 -28.50
CA ILE A 264 22.96 5.72 -28.46
C ILE A 264 24.13 4.93 -29.06
N GLU A 265 24.84 5.52 -30.02
CA GLU A 265 26.15 5.00 -30.48
C GLU A 265 27.17 5.12 -29.34
N ARG A 266 27.51 3.98 -28.74
CA ARG A 266 28.39 3.91 -27.56
C ARG A 266 29.86 3.87 -27.99
N PRO A 267 30.71 4.83 -27.56
CA PRO A 267 32.15 4.72 -27.77
C PRO A 267 32.72 3.54 -26.97
N SER A 268 33.86 3.00 -27.39
CA SER A 268 34.54 1.88 -26.71
C SER A 268 34.97 2.21 -25.27
N SER A 269 35.17 3.48 -24.96
CA SER A 269 35.33 4.00 -23.60
C SER A 269 34.36 5.14 -23.40
N LEU A 270 33.48 4.99 -22.41
CA LEU A 270 32.49 5.99 -22.02
C LEU A 270 32.75 6.37 -20.55
N PRO A 271 33.67 7.31 -20.25
CA PRO A 271 33.94 7.74 -18.87
C PRO A 271 32.80 8.54 -18.25
N TRP A 272 32.05 9.29 -19.07
CA TRP A 272 30.89 10.06 -18.65
C TRP A 272 30.00 10.33 -19.87
N PHE A 273 28.74 10.64 -19.62
CA PHE A 273 27.85 11.25 -20.60
C PHE A 273 26.93 12.27 -19.93
N GLU A 274 26.43 13.21 -20.71
CA GLU A 274 25.60 14.30 -20.21
C GLU A 274 24.31 14.37 -21.03
N ILE A 275 23.17 14.49 -20.33
CA ILE A 275 21.85 14.58 -20.93
C ILE A 275 21.24 15.93 -20.56
N ASP A 276 20.97 16.75 -21.57
CA ASP A 276 20.24 18.01 -21.44
C ASP A 276 18.75 17.76 -21.75
N VAL A 277 17.89 17.99 -20.77
CA VAL A 277 16.44 17.90 -20.88
C VAL A 277 15.88 19.31 -21.00
N VAL A 278 15.37 19.66 -22.18
CA VAL A 278 14.80 20.99 -22.45
C VAL A 278 13.31 20.97 -22.12
N LEU A 279 12.90 21.88 -21.24
CA LEU A 279 11.52 22.02 -20.79
C LEU A 279 10.73 23.01 -21.67
N SER A 280 9.42 22.81 -21.72
CA SER A 280 8.47 23.70 -22.40
C SER A 280 8.14 24.94 -21.59
N GLU A 281 8.23 24.85 -20.27
CA GLU A 281 7.97 25.92 -19.32
C GLU A 281 9.25 26.32 -18.58
N LEU A 282 9.27 27.54 -18.06
CA LEU A 282 10.34 28.02 -17.19
C LEU A 282 10.26 27.30 -15.83
N TRP A 283 11.41 26.83 -15.37
CA TRP A 283 11.51 26.27 -14.02
C TRP A 283 11.42 27.40 -12.98
N PRO A 284 10.58 27.25 -11.93
CA PRO A 284 10.46 28.26 -10.88
C PRO A 284 11.78 28.48 -10.12
N TYR A 285 12.24 29.73 -10.03
CA TYR A 285 13.50 30.08 -9.37
C TYR A 285 13.52 29.82 -7.86
N ASP A 286 12.35 29.71 -7.23
CA ASP A 286 12.15 29.45 -5.81
C ASP A 286 12.25 27.95 -5.45
N MET A 287 12.43 27.07 -6.44
CA MET A 287 12.55 25.62 -6.25
C MET A 287 13.92 25.10 -6.72
N PRO A 288 15.04 25.48 -6.06
CA PRO A 288 16.35 24.93 -6.41
C PRO A 288 16.41 23.42 -6.10
N PHE A 289 17.11 22.67 -6.93
CA PHE A 289 17.37 21.25 -6.73
C PHE A 289 18.78 20.91 -7.23
N ASP A 290 19.32 19.80 -6.74
CA ASP A 290 20.67 19.34 -7.07
C ASP A 290 20.71 17.82 -7.35
N ALA A 291 21.92 17.26 -7.39
CA ALA A 291 22.12 15.84 -7.64
C ALA A 291 21.61 14.95 -6.51
N GLU A 292 21.41 15.47 -5.29
CA GLU A 292 20.87 14.68 -4.19
C GLU A 292 19.37 14.41 -4.33
N ASN A 293 18.69 15.24 -5.14
CA ASN A 293 17.27 15.13 -5.43
C ASN A 293 16.94 14.09 -6.50
N LEU A 294 17.92 13.62 -7.27
CA LEU A 294 17.74 12.57 -8.26
C LEU A 294 18.67 11.42 -7.90
N ARG A 295 18.11 10.31 -7.43
CA ARG A 295 18.89 9.14 -6.99
C ARG A 295 18.66 7.95 -7.90
N LEU A 296 19.72 7.17 -8.09
CA LEU A 296 19.71 5.92 -8.84
C LEU A 296 19.70 4.75 -7.85
N HIS A 297 19.49 3.53 -8.35
CA HIS A 297 19.56 2.31 -7.54
C HIS A 297 18.64 2.34 -6.29
N CYS A 298 17.50 3.00 -6.43
CA CYS A 298 16.50 3.14 -5.38
C CYS A 298 15.40 2.10 -5.56
N ILE A 299 14.89 1.56 -4.46
CA ILE A 299 13.84 0.56 -4.48
C ILE A 299 12.92 0.66 -3.26
N PRO A 300 11.58 0.54 -3.44
CA PRO A 300 10.67 0.38 -2.32
C PRO A 300 10.86 -0.96 -1.59
N VAL A 301 10.95 -0.88 -0.27
CA VAL A 301 11.03 -2.01 0.65
C VAL A 301 9.85 -2.04 1.61
N ILE A 302 9.44 -3.25 2.00
CA ILE A 302 8.30 -3.50 2.88
C ILE A 302 8.74 -4.34 4.08
N ASN A 303 8.20 -4.07 5.26
CA ASN A 303 8.45 -4.86 6.46
C ASN A 303 7.68 -6.18 6.40
N LEU A 304 8.14 -7.09 5.56
CA LEU A 304 7.67 -8.46 5.47
C LEU A 304 8.88 -9.39 5.37
N PHE A 305 8.84 -10.46 6.14
CA PHE A 305 9.91 -11.45 6.20
C PHE A 305 9.33 -12.84 6.45
N PRO A 306 9.99 -13.91 5.94
CA PRO A 306 9.54 -15.27 6.18
C PRO A 306 9.64 -15.62 7.67
N LEU A 307 8.62 -16.31 8.16
CA LEU A 307 8.50 -16.84 9.51
C LEU A 307 8.28 -18.34 9.45
N GLU A 308 8.96 -19.05 10.34
CA GLU A 308 8.67 -20.45 10.63
C GLU A 308 7.70 -20.52 11.82
N ALA A 309 6.70 -21.40 11.73
CA ALA A 309 5.80 -21.67 12.83
C ALA A 309 6.26 -22.92 13.61
N ASP A 310 5.92 -22.96 14.90
CA ASP A 310 6.02 -24.22 15.64
C ASP A 310 5.05 -25.26 15.03
N PRO A 311 5.43 -26.55 14.92
CA PRO A 311 4.54 -27.58 14.42
C PRO A 311 3.25 -27.62 15.22
N LEU A 312 2.12 -27.42 14.54
CA LEU A 312 0.82 -27.36 15.19
C LEU A 312 0.24 -28.77 15.31
N ARG A 313 0.03 -29.22 16.54
CA ARG A 313 -0.66 -30.48 16.85
C ARG A 313 -2.16 -30.26 16.85
N LEU A 314 -2.89 -31.05 16.08
CA LEU A 314 -4.34 -30.92 15.99
C LEU A 314 -5.04 -31.68 17.12
N SER A 315 -5.88 -30.97 17.88
CA SER A 315 -6.82 -31.56 18.84
C SER A 315 -8.17 -31.83 18.16
N PRO A 316 -8.76 -33.03 18.31
CA PRO A 316 -10.08 -33.34 17.75
C PRO A 316 -11.23 -32.52 18.35
N LEU A 317 -11.04 -31.89 19.52
CA LEU A 317 -12.09 -31.10 20.17
C LEU A 317 -12.07 -29.62 19.78
N GLU A 318 -11.01 -29.18 19.11
CA GLU A 318 -10.83 -27.81 18.68
C GLU A 318 -11.26 -27.64 17.22
N THR A 319 -11.77 -26.45 16.89
CA THR A 319 -12.12 -26.03 15.53
C THR A 319 -11.19 -24.95 15.00
N ASP A 320 -10.68 -24.12 15.91
CA ASP A 320 -9.90 -22.93 15.61
C ASP A 320 -8.56 -23.05 16.34
N TYR A 321 -7.46 -22.96 15.60
CA TYR A 321 -6.11 -23.13 16.13
C TYR A 321 -5.37 -21.80 16.15
N LEU A 322 -4.98 -21.34 17.34
CA LEU A 322 -4.19 -20.12 17.48
C LEU A 322 -2.77 -20.35 16.95
N LEU A 323 -2.36 -19.55 15.96
CA LEU A 323 -1.01 -19.62 15.42
C LEU A 323 -0.06 -18.77 16.25
N ARG A 324 1.12 -19.31 16.51
CA ARG A 324 2.22 -18.60 17.16
C ARG A 324 3.48 -18.77 16.35
N PRO A 325 4.19 -17.68 16.03
CA PRO A 325 5.46 -17.78 15.32
C PRO A 325 6.52 -18.40 16.23
N MET A 326 7.42 -19.19 15.65
CA MET A 326 8.47 -19.86 16.40
C MET A 326 9.49 -18.83 16.95
N ARG A 327 9.78 -18.91 18.25
CA ARG A 327 10.95 -18.27 18.89
C ARG A 327 11.13 -16.75 18.66
N LEU A 328 10.08 -15.94 18.75
CA LEU A 328 10.21 -14.47 18.81
C LEU A 328 9.82 -13.95 20.20
N GLN A 329 10.84 -13.70 21.04
CA GLN A 329 10.69 -13.06 22.36
C GLN A 329 10.57 -11.52 22.27
N ASP A 330 10.49 -10.98 21.06
CA ASP A 330 10.60 -9.54 20.80
C ASP A 330 9.27 -8.79 21.02
N GLY A 331 8.17 -9.49 21.31
CA GLY A 331 6.86 -8.88 21.62
C GLY A 331 6.21 -8.01 20.52
N HIS A 332 6.91 -7.78 19.40
CA HIS A 332 6.52 -6.86 18.33
C HIS A 332 6.19 -7.57 17.02
N THR A 333 6.38 -8.89 16.93
CA THR A 333 6.19 -9.63 15.68
C THR A 333 4.76 -10.12 15.55
N GLU A 334 4.13 -9.77 14.43
CA GLU A 334 2.76 -10.15 14.06
C GLU A 334 2.79 -11.05 12.82
N ILE A 335 1.85 -11.99 12.73
CA ILE A 335 1.68 -12.83 11.54
C ILE A 335 0.89 -12.02 10.51
N TYR A 336 1.49 -11.77 9.35
CA TYR A 336 0.86 -11.06 8.23
C TYR A 336 0.01 -12.00 7.36
N SER A 337 0.55 -13.16 6.98
CA SER A 337 -0.17 -14.17 6.21
C SER A 337 0.29 -15.58 6.52
N VAL A 338 -0.62 -16.53 6.30
CA VAL A 338 -0.32 -17.97 6.22
C VAL A 338 -0.17 -18.31 4.74
N ASP A 339 1.03 -18.69 4.33
CA ASP A 339 1.38 -18.85 2.92
C ASP A 339 1.16 -20.30 2.46
N SER A 340 1.49 -21.27 3.31
CA SER A 340 1.22 -22.69 3.04
C SER A 340 0.93 -23.47 4.33
N VAL A 341 0.09 -24.51 4.20
CA VAL A 341 -0.28 -25.42 5.28
C VAL A 341 -0.14 -26.86 4.75
N VAL A 342 0.79 -27.61 5.35
CA VAL A 342 1.10 -28.98 4.95
C VAL A 342 0.96 -29.91 6.15
N SER A 343 0.12 -30.93 6.03
CA SER A 343 0.05 -32.02 7.01
C SER A 343 1.08 -33.09 6.68
N SER A 344 1.82 -33.52 7.70
CA SER A 344 2.71 -34.67 7.64
C SER A 344 2.05 -35.88 8.29
N LYS A 345 1.74 -36.91 7.50
CA LYS A 345 1.26 -38.21 7.97
C LYS A 345 2.27 -39.31 7.68
N HIS A 346 2.09 -40.47 8.31
CA HIS A 346 2.84 -41.69 7.98
C HIS A 346 2.68 -42.12 6.51
N THR A 347 1.62 -41.69 5.82
CA THR A 347 1.30 -42.02 4.43
C THR A 347 1.78 -41.00 3.40
N GLY A 348 2.37 -39.87 3.82
CA GLY A 348 2.90 -38.83 2.93
C GLY A 348 2.56 -37.41 3.37
N HIS A 349 2.92 -36.43 2.53
CA HIS A 349 2.60 -35.02 2.73
C HIS A 349 1.30 -34.65 2.01
N GLN A 350 0.40 -33.98 2.73
CA GLN A 350 -0.88 -33.51 2.20
C GLN A 350 -0.95 -31.99 2.31
N THR A 351 -1.25 -31.32 1.20
CA THR A 351 -1.31 -29.85 1.14
C THR A 351 -2.75 -29.38 1.29
N TYR A 352 -2.99 -28.38 2.14
CA TYR A 352 -4.29 -27.73 2.25
C TYR A 352 -4.38 -26.58 1.25
N VAL A 353 -5.54 -26.42 0.65
CA VAL A 353 -5.80 -25.34 -0.32
C VAL A 353 -6.43 -24.13 0.39
N PRO A 354 -5.98 -22.88 0.16
CA PRO A 354 -6.65 -21.72 0.73
C PRO A 354 -8.11 -21.64 0.28
N PHE A 355 -9.04 -21.40 1.22
CA PHE A 355 -10.46 -21.28 0.92
C PHE A 355 -10.74 -20.18 -0.12
N SER A 356 -9.99 -19.07 -0.09
CA SER A 356 -10.10 -17.96 -1.04
C SER A 356 -9.79 -18.30 -2.49
N SER A 357 -9.15 -19.43 -2.78
CA SER A 357 -8.84 -19.86 -4.17
C SER A 357 -10.08 -20.25 -4.97
N PHE A 358 -11.27 -20.33 -4.34
CA PHE A 358 -12.54 -20.78 -4.92
C PHE A 358 -12.52 -22.17 -5.59
N ARG A 359 -11.39 -22.89 -5.55
CA ARG A 359 -11.27 -24.27 -6.04
C ARG A 359 -12.24 -25.20 -5.30
N HIS A 360 -12.59 -24.89 -4.05
CA HIS A 360 -13.62 -25.57 -3.23
C HIS A 360 -15.02 -25.56 -3.85
N LYS A 361 -15.33 -24.66 -4.80
CA LYS A 361 -16.65 -24.61 -5.46
C LYS A 361 -16.79 -25.54 -6.66
N GLY A 362 -15.71 -26.12 -7.18
CA GLY A 362 -15.79 -27.05 -8.30
C GLY A 362 -16.60 -26.54 -9.49
N GLY A 363 -16.58 -25.24 -9.85
CA GLY A 363 -17.31 -24.70 -11.00
C GLY A 363 -18.69 -25.36 -11.29
N MET A 364 -18.93 -25.73 -12.56
CA MET A 364 -20.11 -26.50 -13.01
C MET A 364 -19.99 -28.02 -12.77
N MET A 365 -18.94 -28.50 -12.09
CA MET A 365 -18.68 -29.92 -11.81
C MET A 365 -18.36 -30.15 -10.33
N ARG A 366 -19.38 -30.53 -9.54
CA ARG A 366 -19.32 -30.88 -8.10
C ARG A 366 -18.23 -31.88 -7.68
N TYR A 367 -17.50 -32.50 -8.61
CA TYR A 367 -16.54 -33.58 -8.36
C TYR A 367 -15.08 -33.13 -8.15
N ASP A 368 -14.75 -31.84 -8.32
CA ASP A 368 -13.38 -31.31 -8.20
C ASP A 368 -13.13 -30.43 -6.95
N ALA A 369 -14.03 -30.44 -5.96
CA ALA A 369 -13.80 -29.69 -4.73
C ALA A 369 -12.61 -30.30 -3.95
N PRO A 370 -11.52 -29.56 -3.68
CA PRO A 370 -10.40 -30.06 -2.89
C PRO A 370 -10.87 -30.56 -1.53
N GLU A 371 -10.48 -31.78 -1.21
CA GLU A 371 -10.88 -32.51 0.01
C GLU A 371 -10.37 -31.86 1.32
N ARG A 372 -9.43 -30.92 1.22
CA ARG A 372 -8.83 -30.18 2.35
C ARG A 372 -8.64 -28.71 2.02
N TYR A 373 -9.18 -27.83 2.86
CA TYR A 373 -8.99 -26.40 2.75
C TYR A 373 -8.71 -25.75 4.10
N PHE A 374 -8.10 -24.55 4.06
CA PHE A 374 -7.88 -23.75 5.26
C PHE A 374 -8.38 -22.32 5.06
N HIS A 375 -8.78 -21.70 6.17
CA HIS A 375 -9.14 -20.30 6.27
C HIS A 375 -8.44 -19.68 7.47
N THR A 376 -8.15 -18.39 7.40
CA THR A 376 -7.49 -17.67 8.48
C THR A 376 -8.39 -16.53 8.96
N ARG A 377 -8.46 -16.37 10.28
CA ARG A 377 -9.17 -15.26 10.92
C ARG A 377 -8.22 -14.47 11.79
N VAL A 378 -8.21 -13.16 11.62
CA VAL A 378 -7.38 -12.25 12.42
C VAL A 378 -8.29 -11.55 13.43
N LYS A 379 -7.88 -11.53 14.70
CA LYS A 379 -8.60 -10.83 15.77
C LYS A 379 -7.64 -9.96 16.55
N ARG A 380 -8.09 -8.78 16.95
CA ARG A 380 -7.30 -7.94 17.87
C ARG A 380 -7.39 -8.51 19.28
N GLY A 381 -6.24 -8.87 19.84
CA GLY A 381 -6.11 -9.34 21.22
C GLY A 381 -6.17 -8.18 22.22
N ALA A 382 -6.25 -8.52 23.51
CA ALA A 382 -6.31 -7.53 24.59
C ALA A 382 -5.02 -6.68 24.74
N SER A 383 -3.88 -7.19 24.26
CA SER A 383 -2.61 -6.45 24.19
C SER A 383 -2.60 -5.40 23.08
N GLY A 384 -3.60 -5.39 22.20
CA GLY A 384 -3.66 -4.54 21.02
C GLY A 384 -2.98 -5.11 19.78
N LEU A 385 -2.26 -6.23 19.90
CA LEU A 385 -1.68 -7.01 18.79
C LEU A 385 -2.74 -7.87 18.09
N HIS A 386 -2.44 -8.34 16.89
CA HIS A 386 -3.31 -9.21 16.12
C HIS A 386 -2.95 -10.69 16.30
N ASP A 387 -3.93 -11.46 16.76
CA ASP A 387 -3.86 -12.91 16.87
C ASP A 387 -4.43 -13.55 15.61
N THR A 388 -3.67 -14.44 14.99
CA THR A 388 -4.07 -15.18 13.79
C THR A 388 -4.53 -16.58 14.17
N TRP A 389 -5.75 -16.90 13.76
CA TRP A 389 -6.39 -18.20 13.97
C TRP A 389 -6.48 -18.94 12.65
N LEU A 390 -6.11 -20.23 12.67
CA LEU A 390 -6.23 -21.15 11.56
C LEU A 390 -7.48 -22.02 11.74
N ILE A 391 -8.31 -22.05 10.70
CA ILE A 391 -9.52 -22.87 10.64
C ILE A 391 -9.33 -23.86 9.49
N LEU A 392 -9.53 -25.14 9.78
CA LEU A 392 -9.36 -26.23 8.83
C LEU A 392 -10.73 -26.81 8.49
N GLY A 393 -10.90 -27.26 7.24
CA GLY A 393 -12.12 -27.92 6.81
C GLY A 393 -11.92 -28.80 5.57
N GLY A 394 -12.95 -29.57 5.24
CA GLY A 394 -12.99 -30.49 4.10
C GLY A 394 -13.38 -31.91 4.51
N GLU A 395 -14.01 -32.65 3.60
CA GLU A 395 -14.53 -34.00 3.89
C GLU A 395 -13.43 -34.97 4.36
N ALA A 396 -12.24 -34.89 3.75
CA ALA A 396 -11.11 -35.71 4.18
C ALA A 396 -10.57 -35.28 5.55
N PHE A 397 -10.55 -33.98 5.85
CA PHE A 397 -10.17 -33.49 7.18
C PHE A 397 -11.10 -34.01 8.27
N ASP A 398 -12.42 -33.96 8.05
CA ASP A 398 -13.40 -34.45 9.03
C ASP A 398 -13.28 -35.96 9.26
N SER A 399 -12.96 -36.73 8.21
CA SER A 399 -12.70 -38.17 8.32
C SER A 399 -11.39 -38.48 9.07
N ASP A 400 -10.36 -37.66 8.85
CA ASP A 400 -9.02 -37.83 9.41
C ASP A 400 -8.93 -37.38 10.87
N LYS A 401 -9.73 -36.39 11.28
CA LYS A 401 -9.86 -35.88 12.65
C LYS A 401 -10.19 -36.96 13.68
N LEU A 402 -10.78 -38.07 13.22
CA LEU A 402 -11.16 -39.23 14.04
C LEU A 402 -10.07 -40.31 14.14
N LEU A 403 -9.01 -40.24 13.32
CA LEU A 403 -8.12 -41.38 13.06
C LEU A 403 -6.66 -41.20 13.52
N ALA A 404 -6.11 -39.99 13.64
CA ALA A 404 -4.70 -39.80 14.05
C ALA A 404 -4.35 -38.41 14.62
N GLU A 405 -3.25 -38.36 15.39
CA GLU A 405 -2.54 -37.11 15.72
C GLU A 405 -1.80 -36.59 14.48
N GLU A 406 -2.35 -35.57 13.83
CA GLU A 406 -1.69 -34.88 12.72
C GLU A 406 -0.83 -33.72 13.21
N ASN A 407 0.34 -33.56 12.58
CA ASN A 407 1.19 -32.38 12.73
C ASN A 407 1.12 -31.54 11.46
N LEU A 408 0.88 -30.25 11.61
CA LEU A 408 0.94 -29.28 10.53
C LEU A 408 2.26 -28.53 10.54
N SER A 409 2.89 -28.48 9.37
CA SER A 409 3.95 -27.54 9.04
C SER A 409 3.33 -26.33 8.35
N LEU A 410 3.67 -25.13 8.83
CA LEU A 410 3.12 -23.87 8.35
C LEU A 410 4.25 -22.97 7.86
N SER A 411 4.12 -22.43 6.65
CA SER A 411 4.95 -21.32 6.18
C SER A 411 4.19 -20.03 6.41
N LEU A 412 4.79 -19.09 7.15
CA LEU A 412 4.17 -17.83 7.52
C LEU A 412 4.99 -16.66 6.96
N THR A 413 4.32 -15.55 6.70
CA THR A 413 4.99 -14.25 6.52
C THR A 413 4.70 -13.40 7.75
N GLY A 414 5.74 -12.82 8.32
CA GLY A 414 5.69 -11.94 9.49
C GLY A 414 5.87 -10.47 9.14
N THR A 415 5.45 -9.62 10.06
CA THR A 415 5.76 -8.19 10.07
C THR A 415 6.08 -7.74 11.51
N ASN A 416 6.80 -6.63 11.66
CA ASN A 416 6.90 -5.97 12.95
C ASN A 416 5.70 -5.02 13.12
N GLY A 417 4.81 -5.33 14.06
CA GLY A 417 3.59 -4.59 14.38
C GLY A 417 3.87 -3.29 15.13
N GLN A 418 3.26 -3.11 16.31
CA GLN A 418 3.31 -1.83 17.04
C GLN A 418 4.70 -1.57 17.68
N LEU A 419 5.61 -1.02 16.87
CA LEU A 419 6.85 -0.39 17.33
C LEU A 419 6.63 1.10 17.59
N PRO A 420 7.33 1.71 18.59
CA PRO A 420 7.17 3.13 18.88
C PRO A 420 7.54 4.03 17.69
N ARG A 421 6.64 4.96 17.32
CA ARG A 421 6.82 5.88 16.18
C ARG A 421 8.15 6.62 16.17
N LYS A 422 8.58 7.14 17.33
CA LYS A 422 9.86 7.85 17.46
C LYS A 422 11.06 6.95 17.13
N ALA A 423 10.97 5.67 17.46
CA ALA A 423 12.04 4.73 17.20
C ALA A 423 12.08 4.38 15.69
N LEU A 424 10.92 4.18 15.05
CA LEU A 424 10.82 3.93 13.60
C LEU A 424 11.30 5.12 12.74
N GLN A 425 10.97 6.36 13.10
CA GLN A 425 11.38 7.55 12.33
C GLN A 425 12.88 7.78 12.31
N SER A 426 13.59 7.42 13.38
CA SER A 426 15.05 7.50 13.46
C SER A 426 15.75 6.20 13.02
N THR A 427 15.00 5.22 12.51
CA THR A 427 15.56 3.93 12.15
C THR A 427 16.34 4.04 10.85
N LEU A 428 17.60 3.63 10.89
CA LEU A 428 18.46 3.50 9.71
C LEU A 428 18.44 2.04 9.24
N LEU A 429 18.23 1.87 7.93
CA LEU A 429 18.40 0.62 7.23
C LEU A 429 19.81 0.61 6.64
N ASP A 430 20.71 -0.19 7.23
CA ASP A 430 22.14 -0.15 6.92
C ASP A 430 22.77 -1.51 6.60
N THR A 431 22.10 -2.60 6.95
CA THR A 431 22.69 -3.94 6.91
C THR A 431 21.98 -4.79 5.88
N VAL A 432 22.72 -5.26 4.87
CA VAL A 432 22.26 -6.29 3.94
C VAL A 432 22.33 -7.68 4.61
N VAL A 433 21.30 -8.50 4.43
CA VAL A 433 21.27 -9.88 4.96
C VAL A 433 21.97 -10.87 4.02
N GLN A 434 21.84 -10.67 2.71
CA GLN A 434 22.34 -11.58 1.67
C GLN A 434 23.64 -11.06 1.03
N SER A 435 24.63 -11.92 0.82
CA SER A 435 25.88 -11.52 0.16
C SER A 435 25.68 -11.30 -1.34
N THR A 436 25.97 -10.10 -1.83
CA THR A 436 26.07 -9.75 -3.27
C THR A 436 27.51 -9.87 -3.77
N GLN A 437 27.71 -9.93 -5.08
CA GLN A 437 29.06 -9.95 -5.67
C GLN A 437 29.73 -8.58 -5.50
N THR A 438 28.95 -7.52 -5.68
CA THR A 438 29.40 -6.14 -5.45
C THR A 438 29.19 -5.75 -3.99
N LYS A 439 30.13 -4.98 -3.42
CA LYS A 439 29.93 -4.37 -2.10
C LYS A 439 28.86 -3.28 -2.21
N LEU A 440 27.81 -3.39 -1.39
CA LEU A 440 26.69 -2.45 -1.36
C LEU A 440 26.67 -1.69 -0.04
N SER A 441 26.50 -0.37 -0.12
CA SER A 441 26.00 0.44 1.00
C SER A 441 24.48 0.58 0.88
N VAL A 442 23.81 0.59 2.03
CA VAL A 442 22.36 0.79 2.09
C VAL A 442 22.06 2.02 2.94
N ARG A 443 21.14 2.84 2.45
CA ARG A 443 20.56 3.93 3.22
C ARG A 443 19.09 4.09 2.89
N ASN A 444 18.28 4.45 3.88
CA ASN A 444 16.89 4.83 3.63
C ASN A 444 16.80 6.29 3.18
N LEU A 445 16.04 6.55 2.12
CA LEU A 445 15.79 7.88 1.58
C LEU A 445 14.55 8.53 2.20
N CYS A 446 13.62 7.72 2.70
CA CYS A 446 12.51 8.20 3.50
C CYS A 446 12.43 7.47 4.84
N ALA A 447 11.88 8.14 5.86
CA ALA A 447 11.61 7.50 7.13
C ALA A 447 10.62 6.33 6.92
N PRO A 448 10.84 5.15 7.55
CA PRO A 448 9.88 4.07 7.51
C PRO A 448 8.50 4.50 8.01
N THR A 449 7.45 4.09 7.30
CA THR A 449 6.08 4.44 7.66
C THR A 449 5.60 3.68 8.90
N MET A 450 4.52 4.17 9.51
CA MET A 450 3.84 3.40 10.56
C MET A 450 2.96 2.33 9.90
N PRO A 451 2.88 1.11 10.46
CA PRO A 451 1.90 0.12 10.03
C PRO A 451 0.48 0.71 10.10
N CYS A 452 -0.29 0.56 9.02
CA CYS A 452 -1.66 1.04 8.93
C CYS A 452 -2.62 -0.14 9.05
N TYR A 453 -3.42 -0.16 10.10
CA TYR A 453 -4.41 -1.21 10.33
C TYR A 453 -5.73 -0.86 9.63
N PRO A 454 -6.44 -1.87 9.08
CA PRO A 454 -7.68 -1.62 8.36
C PRO A 454 -8.75 -1.02 9.29
N PRO A 455 -9.55 -0.04 8.82
CA PRO A 455 -10.64 0.51 9.61
C PRO A 455 -11.75 -0.54 9.81
N THR A 456 -12.11 -0.82 11.05
CA THR A 456 -13.20 -1.77 11.38
C THR A 456 -14.50 -1.07 11.81
N ARG A 457 -14.58 0.26 11.70
CA ARG A 457 -15.69 1.07 12.24
C ARG A 457 -16.68 1.50 11.15
N ASP A 458 -17.84 2.01 11.55
CA ASP A 458 -18.80 2.75 10.70
C ASP A 458 -19.25 1.99 9.44
N ARG A 459 -19.52 0.68 9.56
CA ARG A 459 -19.93 -0.17 8.43
C ARG A 459 -18.96 -0.06 7.24
N PHE A 460 -17.67 0.15 7.51
CA PHE A 460 -16.62 0.31 6.50
C PHE A 460 -16.68 -0.79 5.43
N HIS A 461 -16.79 -2.04 5.86
CA HIS A 461 -16.90 -3.20 4.96
C HIS A 461 -18.08 -3.08 3.98
N TRP A 462 -19.24 -2.61 4.44
CA TRP A 462 -20.41 -2.41 3.57
C TRP A 462 -20.20 -1.26 2.58
N ARG A 463 -19.59 -0.16 3.01
CA ARG A 463 -19.25 0.96 2.11
C ARG A 463 -18.23 0.53 1.04
N VAL A 464 -17.28 -0.33 1.41
CA VAL A 464 -16.35 -0.94 0.46
C VAL A 464 -17.11 -1.83 -0.53
N LEU A 465 -17.98 -2.73 -0.06
CA LEU A 465 -18.77 -3.59 -0.95
C LEU A 465 -19.68 -2.80 -1.90
N SER A 466 -20.27 -1.70 -1.42
CA SER A 466 -21.21 -0.87 -2.17
C SER A 466 -20.60 -0.22 -3.41
N HIS A 467 -19.35 0.27 -3.34
CA HIS A 467 -18.74 1.00 -4.47
C HIS A 467 -18.10 0.08 -5.52
N LEU A 468 -17.95 -1.21 -5.21
CA LEU A 468 -17.35 -2.19 -6.13
C LEU A 468 -18.29 -2.59 -7.27
N GLY A 469 -19.59 -2.29 -7.16
CA GLY A 469 -20.57 -2.60 -8.20
C GLY A 469 -20.32 -1.80 -9.48
N SER A 470 -20.45 -2.45 -10.64
CA SER A 470 -20.34 -1.83 -11.97
C SER A 470 -21.30 -0.63 -12.15
N ASN A 471 -22.43 -0.65 -11.43
CA ASN A 471 -23.45 0.41 -11.45
C ASN A 471 -23.14 1.59 -10.50
N PHE A 472 -21.96 1.66 -9.90
CA PHE A 472 -21.61 2.74 -8.98
C PHE A 472 -21.20 4.03 -9.69
N LEU A 473 -20.63 3.94 -10.91
CA LEU A 473 -20.16 5.11 -11.65
C LEU A 473 -21.22 6.20 -11.84
N PRO A 474 -22.49 5.91 -12.24
CA PRO A 474 -23.53 6.93 -12.33
C PRO A 474 -23.82 7.66 -11.02
N MET A 475 -23.57 7.06 -9.85
CA MET A 475 -23.77 7.69 -8.54
C MET A 475 -22.61 8.62 -8.16
N MET A 476 -21.50 8.59 -8.89
CA MET A 476 -20.31 9.40 -8.62
C MET A 476 -20.34 10.78 -9.27
N ASP A 477 -21.51 11.24 -9.72
CA ASP A 477 -21.75 12.56 -10.33
C ASP A 477 -21.80 13.71 -9.30
N ASN A 478 -21.25 13.48 -8.10
CA ASN A 478 -21.23 14.44 -7.00
C ASN A 478 -19.88 14.36 -6.26
N ALA A 479 -19.30 15.52 -5.95
CA ALA A 479 -18.09 15.67 -5.16
C ALA A 479 -18.17 14.98 -3.79
N GLU A 480 -19.32 14.99 -3.12
CA GLU A 480 -19.49 14.30 -1.83
C GLU A 480 -19.31 12.79 -1.94
N VAL A 481 -19.84 12.18 -3.01
CA VAL A 481 -19.72 10.74 -3.23
C VAL A 481 -18.29 10.38 -3.61
N LEU A 482 -17.65 11.15 -4.50
CA LEU A 482 -16.24 10.91 -4.86
C LEU A 482 -15.32 11.05 -3.64
N ARG A 483 -15.49 12.11 -2.83
CA ARG A 483 -14.75 12.28 -1.57
C ARG A 483 -15.01 11.13 -0.60
N GLY A 484 -16.27 10.73 -0.45
CA GLY A 484 -16.68 9.62 0.39
C GLY A 484 -16.04 8.30 -0.01
N THR A 485 -15.97 8.00 -1.31
CA THR A 485 -15.32 6.80 -1.85
C THR A 485 -13.82 6.86 -1.65
N LEU A 486 -13.14 7.94 -2.05
CA LEU A 486 -11.68 8.07 -1.91
C LEU A 486 -11.24 8.06 -0.43
N SER A 487 -12.08 8.57 0.48
CA SER A 487 -11.80 8.54 1.92
C SER A 487 -11.71 7.12 2.50
N LEU A 488 -12.30 6.11 1.84
CA LEU A 488 -12.19 4.71 2.25
C LEU A 488 -10.75 4.18 2.14
N TYR A 489 -9.90 4.86 1.36
CA TYR A 489 -8.53 4.47 1.05
C TYR A 489 -7.49 5.23 1.89
N ASP A 490 -7.88 6.31 2.56
CA ASP A 490 -7.00 7.03 3.46
C ASP A 490 -7.04 6.41 4.87
N TRP A 491 -6.14 5.45 5.11
CA TRP A 491 -5.98 4.81 6.42
C TRP A 491 -4.98 5.55 7.31
N THR A 492 -4.27 6.52 6.77
CA THR A 492 -3.18 7.23 7.47
C THR A 492 -3.69 8.35 8.36
N GLY A 493 -4.83 8.96 8.00
CA GLY A 493 -5.34 10.17 8.66
C GLY A 493 -4.46 11.40 8.44
N ASP A 494 -3.60 11.37 7.41
CA ASP A 494 -2.69 12.46 7.09
C ASP A 494 -3.47 13.75 6.76
N GLU A 495 -2.96 14.89 7.22
CA GLU A 495 -3.59 16.18 6.98
C GLU A 495 -3.51 16.56 5.49
N LEU A 496 -2.42 16.20 4.80
CA LEU A 496 -2.27 16.48 3.37
C LEU A 496 -3.32 15.71 2.55
N ASN A 497 -3.57 14.43 2.86
CA ASN A 497 -4.61 13.65 2.20
C ASN A 497 -6.00 14.27 2.43
N ARG A 498 -6.31 14.67 3.67
CA ARG A 498 -7.56 15.37 3.98
C ARG A 498 -7.73 16.68 3.21
N ARG A 499 -6.65 17.46 3.06
CA ARG A 499 -6.65 18.70 2.25
C ARG A 499 -6.90 18.40 0.77
N ARG A 500 -6.23 17.40 0.19
CA ARG A 500 -6.44 16.97 -1.21
C ARG A 500 -7.88 16.51 -1.46
N LEU A 501 -8.44 15.72 -0.55
CA LEU A 501 -9.83 15.27 -0.67
C LEU A 501 -10.81 16.44 -0.53
N ALA A 502 -10.58 17.36 0.42
CA ALA A 502 -11.41 18.54 0.58
C ALA A 502 -11.36 19.48 -0.64
N ALA A 503 -10.26 19.46 -1.39
CA ALA A 503 -10.07 20.26 -2.60
C ALA A 503 -10.91 19.80 -3.80
N ILE A 504 -11.60 18.67 -3.72
CA ILE A 504 -12.60 18.27 -4.72
C ILE A 504 -13.84 19.13 -4.51
N VAL A 505 -14.06 20.07 -5.43
CA VAL A 505 -15.14 21.08 -5.34
C VAL A 505 -16.42 20.58 -6.01
N ASP A 506 -16.31 20.07 -7.24
CA ASP A 506 -17.46 19.67 -8.06
C ASP A 506 -17.09 18.47 -8.94
N VAL A 507 -18.08 17.66 -9.29
CA VAL A 507 -17.94 16.52 -10.22
C VAL A 507 -19.15 16.51 -11.14
N LYS A 508 -18.92 16.42 -12.45
CA LYS A 508 -19.99 16.34 -13.46
C LYS A 508 -19.69 15.27 -14.48
N HIS A 509 -20.74 14.64 -14.98
CA HIS A 509 -20.66 13.67 -16.05
C HIS A 509 -21.30 14.23 -17.32
N HIS A 510 -20.55 14.22 -18.42
CA HIS A 510 -21.06 14.59 -19.73
C HIS A 510 -21.05 13.39 -20.66
N LEU A 511 -22.14 13.20 -21.41
CA LEU A 511 -22.24 12.09 -22.36
C LEU A 511 -21.48 12.46 -23.64
N ILE A 512 -20.51 11.63 -24.03
CA ILE A 512 -19.84 11.70 -25.33
C ILE A 512 -20.48 10.67 -26.27
N GLN A 513 -20.84 11.11 -27.47
CA GLN A 513 -21.34 10.23 -28.54
C GLN A 513 -20.60 10.54 -29.84
N ARG A 514 -19.97 9.52 -30.43
CA ARG A 514 -19.31 9.64 -31.73
C ARG A 514 -19.55 8.42 -32.60
N PHE A 515 -19.63 8.62 -33.91
CA PHE A 515 -19.64 7.52 -34.87
C PHE A 515 -18.21 7.18 -35.28
N GLU A 516 -17.82 5.92 -35.10
CA GLU A 516 -16.49 5.44 -35.46
C GLU A 516 -16.63 4.11 -36.22
N LYS A 517 -16.09 4.05 -37.45
CA LYS A 517 -16.17 2.86 -38.34
C LYS A 517 -17.60 2.31 -38.52
N GLY A 518 -18.62 3.17 -38.50
CA GLY A 518 -20.03 2.79 -38.68
C GLY A 518 -20.77 2.37 -37.40
N PHE A 519 -20.11 2.38 -36.24
CA PHE A 519 -20.72 2.10 -34.94
C PHE A 519 -20.86 3.38 -34.10
N LEU A 520 -21.95 3.50 -33.34
CA LEU A 520 -22.11 4.56 -32.35
C LEU A 520 -21.32 4.18 -31.09
N LEU A 521 -20.22 4.87 -30.84
CA LEU A 521 -19.46 4.77 -29.62
C LEU A 521 -20.00 5.75 -28.59
N ARG A 522 -20.24 5.26 -27.37
CA ARG A 522 -20.69 6.06 -26.23
C ARG A 522 -19.58 6.12 -25.18
N GLY A 523 -19.43 7.28 -24.56
CA GLY A 523 -18.55 7.43 -23.42
C GLY A 523 -19.05 8.47 -22.44
N VAL A 524 -18.42 8.51 -21.27
CA VAL A 524 -18.67 9.50 -20.23
C VAL A 524 -17.40 10.31 -20.01
N ASP A 525 -17.50 11.63 -20.17
CA ASP A 525 -16.49 12.57 -19.71
C ASP A 525 -16.78 12.91 -18.25
N ILE A 526 -15.84 12.57 -17.38
CA ILE A 526 -15.88 12.82 -15.96
C ILE A 526 -15.10 14.10 -15.71
N GLU A 527 -15.82 15.19 -15.54
CA GLU A 527 -15.27 16.51 -15.23
C GLU A 527 -15.16 16.66 -13.70
N VAL A 528 -13.95 16.78 -13.18
CA VAL A 528 -13.69 17.02 -11.75
C VAL A 528 -13.07 18.40 -11.58
N THR A 529 -13.73 19.25 -10.82
CA THR A 529 -13.21 20.58 -10.48
C THR A 529 -12.43 20.51 -9.16
N LEU A 530 -11.17 20.93 -9.21
CA LEU A 530 -10.24 20.92 -8.08
C LEU A 530 -9.82 22.33 -7.69
N ASP A 531 -9.78 22.60 -6.38
CA ASP A 531 -9.11 23.79 -5.83
C ASP A 531 -7.60 23.53 -5.73
N SER A 532 -6.82 24.25 -6.51
CA SER A 532 -5.36 24.10 -6.57
C SER A 532 -4.67 24.36 -5.22
N ASN A 533 -5.30 25.12 -4.30
CA ASN A 533 -4.72 25.43 -2.99
C ASN A 533 -4.62 24.21 -2.07
N GLY A 534 -5.38 23.15 -2.33
CA GLY A 534 -5.31 21.91 -1.55
C GLY A 534 -4.16 20.98 -1.93
N PHE A 535 -3.40 21.30 -2.97
CA PHE A 535 -2.34 20.47 -3.53
C PHE A 535 -0.97 21.17 -3.44
N SER A 536 0.10 20.37 -3.46
CA SER A 536 1.48 20.88 -3.48
C SER A 536 1.93 21.25 -4.91
N GLY A 537 1.15 22.08 -5.60
CA GLY A 537 1.40 22.52 -6.98
C GLY A 537 0.79 21.62 -8.07
N GLU A 538 0.95 22.02 -9.34
CA GLU A 538 0.36 21.32 -10.49
C GLU A 538 0.86 19.88 -10.67
N GLY A 539 2.08 19.59 -10.19
CA GLY A 539 2.63 18.25 -10.29
C GLY A 539 1.91 17.25 -9.39
N ASP A 540 1.47 17.69 -8.20
CA ASP A 540 0.67 16.87 -7.30
C ASP A 540 -0.73 16.62 -7.90
N ILE A 541 -1.32 17.65 -8.52
CA ILE A 541 -2.59 17.58 -9.24
C ILE A 541 -2.51 16.61 -10.42
N SER A 542 -1.45 16.69 -11.21
CA SER A 542 -1.24 15.82 -12.38
C SER A 542 -1.08 14.35 -11.95
N LEU A 543 -0.35 14.10 -10.86
CA LEU A 543 -0.20 12.77 -10.29
C LEU A 543 -1.53 12.22 -9.75
N PHE A 544 -2.29 13.07 -9.05
CA PHE A 544 -3.62 12.73 -8.55
C PHE A 544 -4.58 12.43 -9.71
N GLY A 545 -4.52 13.19 -10.80
CA GLY A 545 -5.30 12.96 -12.01
C GLY A 545 -4.94 11.66 -12.73
N GLU A 546 -3.65 11.32 -12.83
CA GLU A 546 -3.23 10.03 -13.39
C GLU A 546 -3.76 8.85 -12.56
N MET A 547 -3.72 8.96 -11.23
CA MET A 547 -4.32 7.99 -10.33
C MET A 547 -5.85 7.88 -10.55
N LEU A 548 -6.57 9.01 -10.61
CA LEU A 548 -8.01 9.03 -10.84
C LEU A 548 -8.39 8.45 -12.21
N SER A 549 -7.62 8.76 -13.26
CA SER A 549 -7.87 8.23 -14.60
C SER A 549 -7.81 6.71 -14.61
N ARG A 550 -6.81 6.12 -13.96
CA ARG A 550 -6.68 4.66 -13.81
C ARG A 550 -7.77 4.04 -12.95
N PHE A 551 -8.23 4.77 -11.93
CA PHE A 551 -9.38 4.35 -11.13
C PHE A 551 -10.67 4.32 -11.96
N PHE A 552 -10.98 5.39 -12.70
CA PHE A 552 -12.18 5.45 -13.55
C PHE A 552 -12.13 4.48 -14.74
N ALA A 553 -10.93 4.11 -15.19
CA ALA A 553 -10.75 3.05 -16.18
C ALA A 553 -11.30 1.69 -15.72
N LEU A 554 -11.44 1.44 -14.42
CA LEU A 554 -12.01 0.20 -13.88
C LEU A 554 -13.52 0.07 -14.13
N TYR A 555 -14.20 1.21 -14.29
CA TYR A 555 -15.61 1.28 -14.62
C TYR A 555 -15.85 1.37 -16.13
N ALA A 556 -14.79 1.35 -16.95
CA ALA A 556 -14.94 1.30 -18.40
C ALA A 556 -15.33 -0.12 -18.83
N ASP A 557 -16.20 -0.18 -19.83
CA ASP A 557 -16.82 -1.41 -20.31
C ASP A 557 -16.83 -1.44 -21.84
N ILE A 558 -17.12 -2.59 -22.45
CA ILE A 558 -17.19 -2.74 -23.92
C ILE A 558 -18.19 -1.78 -24.58
N HIS A 559 -19.21 -1.34 -23.84
CA HIS A 559 -20.25 -0.44 -24.35
C HIS A 559 -20.02 1.04 -23.99
N LEU A 560 -19.12 1.33 -23.06
CA LEU A 560 -18.94 2.68 -22.50
C LEU A 560 -17.47 2.93 -22.16
N PHE A 561 -16.84 3.85 -22.90
CA PHE A 561 -15.52 4.35 -22.54
C PHE A 561 -15.61 5.52 -21.56
N ASN A 562 -14.58 5.73 -20.76
CA ASN A 562 -14.53 6.84 -19.81
C ASN A 562 -13.38 7.79 -20.17
N GLN A 563 -13.57 9.08 -19.94
CA GLN A 563 -12.53 10.10 -20.05
C GLN A 563 -12.50 10.94 -18.77
N LEU A 564 -11.30 11.35 -18.34
CA LEU A 564 -11.14 12.23 -17.18
C LEU A 564 -10.72 13.61 -17.66
N THR A 565 -11.41 14.63 -17.16
CA THR A 565 -11.11 16.04 -17.36
C THR A 565 -11.02 16.72 -15.99
N LEU A 566 -9.87 17.31 -15.67
CA LEU A 566 -9.69 18.10 -14.44
C LEU A 566 -9.74 19.59 -14.76
N ILE A 567 -10.55 20.35 -14.03
CA ILE A 567 -10.62 21.80 -14.09
C ILE A 567 -10.01 22.39 -12.83
N LEU A 568 -8.97 23.21 -12.98
CA LEU A 568 -8.24 23.78 -11.86
C LEU A 568 -8.77 25.17 -11.51
N GLN A 569 -9.20 25.37 -10.27
CA GLN A 569 -9.55 26.69 -9.74
C GLN A 569 -8.39 27.25 -8.90
N PRO A 570 -8.09 28.56 -8.98
CA PRO A 570 -8.82 29.60 -9.71
C PRO A 570 -8.36 29.83 -11.16
N SER A 571 -7.34 29.11 -11.66
CA SER A 571 -6.72 29.40 -12.96
C SER A 571 -7.62 29.12 -14.17
N GLY A 572 -8.61 28.24 -14.03
CA GLY A 572 -9.45 27.74 -15.12
C GLY A 572 -8.72 26.81 -16.08
N LYS A 573 -7.49 26.38 -15.75
CA LYS A 573 -6.71 25.47 -16.59
C LYS A 573 -7.40 24.11 -16.66
N CYS A 574 -7.52 23.57 -17.85
CA CYS A 574 -8.12 22.26 -18.11
C CYS A 574 -7.02 21.24 -18.42
N LEU A 575 -6.99 20.12 -17.68
CA LEU A 575 -6.12 18.98 -17.93
C LEU A 575 -6.99 17.80 -18.35
N GLN A 576 -6.69 17.19 -19.49
CA GLN A 576 -7.50 16.11 -20.04
C GLN A 576 -6.64 14.87 -20.25
N TRP A 577 -7.14 13.72 -19.80
CA TRP A 577 -6.51 12.42 -20.00
C TRP A 577 -7.06 11.74 -21.25
N LYS A 578 -6.28 10.79 -21.77
CA LYS A 578 -6.71 9.92 -22.86
C LYS A 578 -7.94 9.09 -22.46
N GLU A 579 -8.71 8.70 -23.46
CA GLU A 579 -9.88 7.84 -23.28
C GLU A 579 -9.49 6.45 -22.81
N ASN A 580 -10.24 5.95 -21.83
CA ASN A 580 -10.09 4.62 -21.27
C ASN A 580 -11.12 3.69 -21.92
N HIS A 581 -10.63 2.84 -22.81
CA HIS A 581 -11.40 1.80 -23.48
C HIS A 581 -11.14 0.44 -22.81
N SER A 582 -12.19 -0.35 -22.63
CA SER A 582 -12.11 -1.67 -22.02
C SER A 582 -12.86 -2.68 -22.87
N GLN A 583 -12.33 -3.90 -22.99
CA GLN A 583 -13.03 -5.03 -23.62
C GLN A 583 -13.77 -5.90 -22.61
N ARG A 584 -13.85 -5.46 -21.36
CA ARG A 584 -14.59 -6.14 -20.30
C ARG A 584 -16.09 -6.16 -20.65
N ILE A 585 -16.78 -7.22 -20.25
CA ILE A 585 -18.24 -7.33 -20.28
C ILE A 585 -18.73 -6.94 -18.87
N PRO A 586 -19.81 -6.15 -18.74
CA PRO A 586 -20.25 -5.67 -17.44
C PRO A 586 -20.84 -6.87 -16.68
N GLY A 587 -20.25 -7.16 -15.52
CA GLY A 587 -20.65 -8.24 -14.62
C GLY A 587 -21.60 -7.77 -13.53
#